data_AF-A0A7S4D790-F1
#
_entry.id   AF-A0A7S4D790-F1
#
_cell.length_a   1.000
_cell.length_b   1.000
_cell.length_c   1.000
_cell.angle_alpha   90.00
_cell.angle_beta   90.00
_cell.angle_gamma   90.00
#
_symmetry.space_group_name_H-M   'P 1'
#
loop_
_entity.id
_entity.type
_entity.pdbx_description
1 polymer ?
#
loop_
_entity_poly.entity_id
_entity_poly.type
_entity_poly.pdbx_seq_one_letter_code
_entity_poly.pdbx_strand_id
1 'polypeptide(L)'
;VRLGPVPPPPPGVLGRVLGPGGPLHGYRAPPEKLAALASALAGYRGTHNFHNFTSRRAATDKSCHRYIMSFDTGEPWVDDHGTEWVCLTVLGQSFLLNQIRKLVALAVQVARGAQTRGAVRTALSKKKHCLPMAPGDGLYLDSLFFDAYNKNLAKDKNTNKSEGSRVLLLWDQGALLEEIKDFKEKQIANHIIAKEKESRPFLKWLNYLRVYPTKIKEEEEKKCPG
;
A
#
# COMPACT_ATOMS: atom_id res chain seq x y z
N VAL A 1 -17.60 11.73 9.67
CA VAL A 1 -17.61 12.60 8.46
C VAL A 1 -18.60 11.95 7.52
N ARG A 2 -19.79 12.55 7.35
CA ARG A 2 -20.74 12.07 6.34
C ARG A 2 -20.10 12.34 4.97
N LEU A 3 -19.69 11.30 4.27
CA LEU A 3 -19.27 11.39 2.88
C LEU A 3 -20.56 11.31 2.06
N GLY A 4 -21.01 12.43 1.50
CA GLY A 4 -22.04 12.41 0.47
C GLY A 4 -21.53 11.68 -0.79
N PRO A 5 -22.41 11.26 -1.70
CA PRO A 5 -22.02 10.60 -2.93
C PRO A 5 -21.08 11.50 -3.76
N VAL A 6 -19.96 10.92 -4.20
CA VAL A 6 -18.96 11.61 -5.04
C VAL A 6 -19.61 11.95 -6.40
N PRO A 7 -19.55 13.20 -6.86
CA PRO A 7 -20.15 13.59 -8.14
C PRO A 7 -19.48 12.86 -9.31
N PRO A 8 -20.22 12.50 -10.37
CA PRO A 8 -19.66 11.84 -11.54
C PRO A 8 -18.65 12.76 -12.25
N PRO A 9 -17.58 12.20 -12.84
CA PRO A 9 -16.58 12.98 -13.57
C PRO A 9 -17.22 13.64 -14.82
N PRO A 10 -16.75 14.85 -15.21
CA PRO A 10 -17.27 15.55 -16.37
C PRO A 10 -17.04 14.75 -17.67
N PRO A 11 -18.01 14.70 -18.59
CA PRO A 11 -17.87 14.00 -19.87
C PRO A 11 -16.80 14.68 -20.72
N GLY A 12 -15.82 13.91 -21.22
CA GLY A 12 -14.82 14.39 -22.18
C GLY A 12 -13.35 14.16 -21.80
N VAL A 13 -13.03 13.66 -20.60
CA VAL A 13 -11.63 13.37 -20.21
C VAL A 13 -11.22 11.94 -20.62
N LEU A 14 -11.49 11.57 -21.87
CA LEU A 14 -11.05 10.31 -22.48
C LEU A 14 -10.13 10.60 -23.67
N GLY A 15 -9.05 11.33 -23.39
CA GLY A 15 -7.96 11.54 -24.34
C GLY A 15 -6.97 10.37 -24.30
N ARG A 16 -7.10 9.46 -25.28
CA ARG A 16 -6.19 8.39 -25.73
C ARG A 16 -5.80 7.31 -24.70
N VAL A 17 -6.35 6.11 -24.90
CA VAL A 17 -5.68 4.87 -25.36
C VAL A 17 -6.75 3.78 -25.17
N LEU A 18 -7.39 3.35 -26.26
CA LEU A 18 -8.42 2.30 -26.21
C LEU A 18 -8.29 1.42 -27.45
N GLY A 19 -7.58 0.29 -27.29
CA GLY A 19 -7.85 -0.89 -28.08
C GLY A 19 -9.13 -1.60 -27.59
N PRO A 20 -9.58 -2.67 -28.27
CA PRO A 20 -10.84 -3.36 -27.96
C PRO A 20 -10.93 -3.97 -26.56
N GLY A 21 -9.83 -4.03 -25.78
CA GLY A 21 -9.79 -4.57 -24.41
C GLY A 21 -9.98 -3.58 -23.25
N GLY A 22 -10.21 -2.29 -23.53
CA GLY A 22 -10.40 -1.25 -22.49
C GLY A 22 -9.15 -0.42 -22.16
N PRO A 23 -9.25 0.53 -21.21
CA PRO A 23 -8.30 1.64 -21.03
C PRO A 23 -6.89 1.28 -20.55
N LEU A 24 -6.67 0.08 -20.01
CA LEU A 24 -5.35 -0.41 -19.57
C LEU A 24 -4.86 -1.61 -20.38
N HIS A 25 -5.68 -2.13 -21.29
CA HIS A 25 -5.32 -3.28 -22.11
C HIS A 25 -4.11 -2.96 -22.99
N GLY A 26 -3.06 -3.78 -22.89
CA GLY A 26 -1.82 -3.62 -23.65
C GLY A 26 -0.86 -2.55 -23.11
N TYR A 27 -1.23 -1.79 -22.08
CA TYR A 27 -0.27 -0.94 -21.38
C TYR A 27 0.70 -1.82 -20.58
N ARG A 28 2.00 -1.49 -20.66
CA ARG A 28 3.07 -2.08 -19.84
C ARG A 28 3.81 -0.94 -19.16
N ALA A 29 4.00 -1.04 -17.85
CA ALA A 29 4.70 -0.05 -17.06
C ALA A 29 6.17 0.00 -17.51
N PRO A 30 6.66 1.17 -17.98
CA PRO A 30 8.07 1.31 -18.31
C PRO A 30 8.97 0.97 -17.12
N PRO A 31 10.15 0.34 -17.33
CA PRO A 31 11.06 -0.02 -16.25
C PRO A 31 11.44 1.15 -15.34
N GLU A 32 11.56 2.36 -15.90
CA GLU A 32 11.79 3.61 -15.16
C GLU A 32 10.71 3.92 -14.13
N LYS A 33 9.43 3.62 -14.43
CA LYS A 33 8.31 3.85 -13.51
C LYS A 33 8.26 2.78 -12.43
N LEU A 34 8.55 1.53 -12.79
CA LEU A 34 8.68 0.43 -11.82
C LEU A 34 9.84 0.70 -10.84
N ALA A 35 10.99 1.17 -11.36
CA ALA A 35 12.12 1.57 -10.52
C ALA A 35 11.79 2.76 -9.62
N ALA A 36 11.07 3.77 -10.13
CA ALA A 36 10.60 4.89 -9.32
C ALA A 36 9.61 4.46 -8.23
N LEU A 37 8.72 3.51 -8.54
CA LEU A 37 7.80 2.90 -7.57
C LEU A 37 8.58 2.17 -6.47
N ALA A 38 9.48 1.26 -6.84
CA ALA A 38 10.31 0.51 -5.91
C ALA A 38 11.15 1.43 -5.01
N SER A 39 11.77 2.48 -5.58
CA SER A 39 12.53 3.48 -4.83
C SER A 39 11.65 4.25 -3.84
N ALA A 40 10.44 4.65 -4.23
CA ALA A 40 9.51 5.34 -3.33
C ALA A 40 9.04 4.44 -2.17
N LEU A 41 8.77 3.16 -2.43
CA LEU A 41 8.40 2.18 -1.40
C LEU A 41 9.55 1.91 -0.42
N ALA A 42 10.76 1.75 -0.95
CA ALA A 42 11.97 1.57 -0.13
C ALA A 42 12.21 2.75 0.83
N GLY A 43 11.82 3.97 0.44
CA GLY A 43 11.90 5.16 1.28
C GLY A 43 11.08 5.10 2.58
N TYR A 44 10.15 4.16 2.72
CA TYR A 44 9.37 3.96 3.94
C TYR A 44 10.00 2.98 4.94
N ARG A 45 11.03 2.22 4.54
CA ARG A 45 11.69 1.25 5.42
C ARG A 45 12.31 1.94 6.64
N GLY A 46 12.32 1.26 7.77
CA GLY A 46 12.78 1.81 9.04
C GLY A 46 11.66 2.36 9.92
N THR A 47 12.05 3.06 10.98
CA THR A 47 11.12 3.67 11.94
C THR A 47 10.89 5.13 11.60
N HIS A 48 9.64 5.49 11.29
CA HIS A 48 9.26 6.86 10.95
C HIS A 48 7.98 7.27 11.67
N ASN A 49 7.74 8.58 11.70
CA ASN A 49 6.47 9.15 12.15
C ASN A 49 5.46 9.21 11.00
N PHE A 50 4.46 8.33 11.03
CA PHE A 50 3.47 8.19 9.96
C PHE A 50 2.18 9.01 10.18
N HIS A 51 2.22 10.12 10.93
CA HIS A 51 1.02 10.93 11.25
C HIS A 51 0.28 11.47 10.01
N ASN A 52 0.96 11.73 8.89
CA ASN A 52 0.34 12.13 7.62
C ASN A 52 -0.34 10.95 6.90
N PHE A 53 0.11 9.73 7.18
CA PHE A 53 -0.39 8.49 6.62
C PHE A 53 -1.58 7.92 7.42
N THR A 54 -2.17 8.70 8.32
CA THR A 54 -3.43 8.36 8.96
C THR A 54 -4.29 9.61 9.17
N SER A 55 -5.49 9.44 9.72
CA SER A 55 -6.42 10.54 9.96
C SER A 55 -6.43 10.90 11.45
N ARG A 56 -6.67 12.18 11.76
CA ARG A 56 -6.89 12.69 13.14
C ARG A 56 -5.73 12.42 14.11
N ARG A 57 -4.51 12.44 13.61
CA ARG A 57 -3.30 12.32 14.43
C ARG A 57 -2.40 13.54 14.24
N ALA A 58 -1.87 14.04 15.34
CA ALA A 58 -0.92 15.13 15.39
C ALA A 58 0.51 14.61 15.15
N ALA A 59 1.39 15.46 14.64
CA ALA A 59 2.80 15.11 14.43
C ALA A 59 3.54 14.81 15.74
N THR A 60 3.06 15.32 16.88
CA THR A 60 3.63 15.07 18.21
C THR A 60 3.17 13.75 18.83
N ASP A 61 2.19 13.07 18.23
CA ASP A 61 1.67 11.81 18.77
C ASP A 61 2.71 10.69 18.58
N LYS A 62 3.32 10.27 19.71
CA LYS A 62 4.30 9.19 19.72
C LYS A 62 3.74 7.88 19.17
N SER A 63 2.43 7.64 19.29
CA SER A 63 1.78 6.46 18.75
C SER A 63 1.72 6.45 17.23
N CYS A 64 2.22 7.46 16.52
CA CYS A 64 2.35 7.45 15.07
C CYS A 64 3.67 6.87 14.57
N HIS A 65 4.62 6.54 15.47
CA HIS A 65 5.85 5.88 15.07
C HIS A 65 5.57 4.42 14.73
N ARG A 66 5.92 4.02 13.51
CA ARG A 66 5.78 2.64 13.04
C ARG A 66 7.08 2.20 12.40
N TYR A 67 7.31 0.90 12.42
CA TYR A 67 8.46 0.26 11.81
C TYR A 67 8.01 -0.57 10.62
N ILE A 68 8.51 -0.21 9.44
CA ILE A 68 8.37 -0.99 8.21
C ILE A 68 9.67 -1.75 7.99
N MET A 69 9.59 -3.07 8.00
CA MET A 69 10.71 -3.98 7.78
C MET A 69 11.06 -4.04 6.30
N SER A 70 10.06 -4.25 5.44
CA SER A 70 10.24 -4.26 3.99
C SER A 70 9.00 -3.72 3.29
N PHE A 71 9.21 -3.21 2.08
CA PHE A 71 8.12 -2.77 1.20
C PHE A 71 8.62 -2.89 -0.24
N ASP A 72 8.16 -3.93 -0.93
CA ASP A 72 8.77 -4.44 -2.14
C ASP A 72 7.76 -4.56 -3.28
N THR A 73 8.25 -4.43 -4.51
CA THR A 73 7.49 -4.70 -5.74
C THR A 73 7.79 -6.11 -6.21
N GLY A 74 6.76 -6.89 -6.52
CA GLY A 74 6.90 -8.13 -7.28
C GLY A 74 7.12 -7.86 -8.77
N GLU A 75 7.47 -8.91 -9.51
CA GLU A 75 7.58 -8.84 -10.96
C GLU A 75 6.21 -8.54 -11.61
N PRO A 76 6.16 -7.66 -12.63
CA PRO A 76 4.93 -7.45 -13.39
C PRO A 76 4.49 -8.72 -14.10
N TRP A 77 3.19 -8.99 -14.09
CA TRP A 77 2.59 -10.11 -14.82
C TRP A 77 1.32 -9.64 -15.53
N VAL A 78 0.89 -10.39 -16.54
CA VAL A 78 -0.26 -10.01 -17.38
C VAL A 78 -1.35 -11.05 -17.22
N ASP A 79 -2.58 -10.60 -16.97
CA ASP A 79 -3.74 -11.49 -16.90
C ASP A 79 -4.27 -11.89 -18.29
N ASP A 80 -5.22 -12.84 -18.32
CA ASP A 80 -5.89 -13.31 -19.55
C ASP A 80 -6.69 -12.19 -20.27
N HIS A 81 -6.82 -11.02 -19.65
CA HIS A 81 -7.49 -9.85 -20.21
C HIS A 81 -6.50 -8.79 -20.73
N GLY A 82 -5.19 -9.09 -20.71
CA GLY A 82 -4.13 -8.22 -21.22
C GLY A 82 -3.78 -7.04 -20.31
N THR A 83 -4.25 -7.03 -19.06
CA THR A 83 -3.92 -6.03 -18.04
C THR A 83 -2.67 -6.47 -17.30
N GLU A 84 -1.71 -5.55 -17.15
CA GLU A 84 -0.51 -5.79 -16.37
C GLU A 84 -0.74 -5.44 -14.89
N TRP A 85 -0.28 -6.33 -14.01
CA TRP A 85 -0.41 -6.26 -12.56
C TRP A 85 0.96 -6.28 -11.91
N VAL A 86 1.10 -5.55 -10.81
CA VAL A 86 2.30 -5.55 -9.95
C VAL A 86 1.85 -5.76 -8.52
N CYS A 87 2.29 -6.85 -7.90
CA CYS A 87 2.01 -7.11 -6.49
C CYS A 87 2.94 -6.26 -5.61
N LEU A 88 2.40 -5.64 -4.57
CA LEU A 88 3.19 -4.89 -3.59
C LEU A 88 3.11 -5.60 -2.24
N THR A 89 4.26 -5.97 -1.69
CA THR A 89 4.34 -6.68 -0.41
C THR A 89 4.93 -5.76 0.64
N VAL A 90 4.23 -5.55 1.76
CA VAL A 90 4.71 -4.75 2.88
C VAL A 90 4.75 -5.58 4.15
N LEU A 91 5.91 -5.59 4.80
CA LEU A 91 6.10 -6.19 6.11
C LEU A 91 6.36 -5.09 7.13
N GLY A 92 5.55 -5.05 8.19
CA GLY A 92 5.68 -4.06 9.26
C GLY A 92 5.22 -4.62 10.59
N GLN A 93 5.69 -4.03 11.68
CA GLN A 93 5.32 -4.46 13.04
C GLN A 93 3.85 -4.16 13.37
N SER A 94 3.34 -3.04 12.87
CA SER A 94 1.95 -2.63 13.01
C SER A 94 1.63 -1.53 12.00
N PHE A 95 0.34 -1.33 11.73
CA PHE A 95 -0.13 -0.29 10.81
C PHE A 95 -1.19 0.58 11.48
N LEU A 96 -1.17 1.88 11.17
CA LEU A 96 -2.23 2.82 11.51
C LEU A 96 -3.39 2.66 10.52
N LEU A 97 -4.57 3.15 10.90
CA LEU A 97 -5.75 3.17 10.03
C LEU A 97 -5.42 3.88 8.70
N ASN A 98 -5.70 3.19 7.58
CA ASN A 98 -5.45 3.62 6.19
C ASN A 98 -3.97 3.88 5.83
N GLN A 99 -3.02 3.48 6.67
CA GLN A 99 -1.59 3.73 6.43
C GLN A 99 -1.11 3.16 5.09
N ILE A 100 -1.30 1.86 4.86
CA ILE A 100 -0.83 1.17 3.65
C ILE A 100 -1.41 1.83 2.40
N ARG A 101 -2.72 2.11 2.40
CA ARG A 101 -3.41 2.77 1.27
C ARG A 101 -2.85 4.16 0.96
N LYS A 102 -2.43 4.93 1.96
CA LYS A 102 -1.78 6.23 1.76
C LYS A 102 -0.32 6.12 1.32
N LEU A 103 0.41 5.12 1.81
CA LEU A 103 1.80 4.84 1.39
C LEU A 103 1.84 4.50 -0.10
N VAL A 104 1.00 3.56 -0.53
CA VAL A 104 0.84 3.16 -1.94
C VAL A 104 0.42 4.34 -2.80
N ALA A 105 -0.56 5.14 -2.33
CA ALA A 105 -1.03 6.30 -3.07
C ALA A 105 0.07 7.32 -3.39
N LEU A 106 0.94 7.62 -2.42
CA LEU A 106 2.06 8.53 -2.65
C LEU A 106 3.12 7.89 -3.55
N ALA A 107 3.46 6.62 -3.35
CA ALA A 107 4.44 5.92 -4.17
C ALA A 107 4.02 5.85 -5.65
N VAL A 108 2.74 5.57 -5.92
CA VAL A 108 2.16 5.60 -7.27
C VAL A 108 2.24 7.00 -7.90
N GLN A 109 2.02 8.07 -7.12
CA GLN A 109 2.16 9.43 -7.65
C GLN A 109 3.61 9.77 -8.00
N VAL A 110 4.59 9.31 -7.22
CA VAL A 110 6.02 9.45 -7.56
C VAL A 110 6.35 8.70 -8.84
N ALA A 111 5.92 7.44 -8.95
CA ALA A 111 6.14 6.60 -10.14
C ALA A 111 5.51 7.17 -11.42
N ARG A 112 4.39 7.88 -11.29
CA ARG A 112 3.71 8.57 -12.41
C ARG A 112 4.33 9.92 -12.76
N GLY A 113 5.33 10.39 -12.02
CA GLY A 113 5.90 11.72 -12.18
C GLY A 113 4.99 12.85 -11.69
N ALA A 114 3.91 12.53 -10.97
CA ALA A 114 2.98 13.51 -10.41
C ALA A 114 3.51 14.13 -9.11
N GLN A 115 4.48 13.50 -8.45
CA GLN A 115 5.23 14.02 -7.31
C GLN A 115 6.73 13.82 -7.55
N THR A 116 7.54 14.64 -6.89
CA THR A 116 9.00 14.55 -6.87
C THR A 116 9.47 13.29 -6.15
N ARG A 117 10.71 12.85 -6.42
CA ARG A 117 11.35 11.75 -5.68
C ARG A 117 11.51 12.06 -4.18
N GLY A 118 11.63 13.34 -3.82
CA GLY A 118 11.71 13.81 -2.42
C GLY A 118 10.38 13.78 -1.66
N ALA A 119 9.25 13.57 -2.34
CA ALA A 119 7.93 13.67 -1.74
C ALA A 119 7.70 12.68 -0.59
N VAL A 120 8.31 11.49 -0.65
CA VAL A 120 8.26 10.49 0.44
C VAL A 120 8.87 11.06 1.72
N ARG A 121 10.10 11.60 1.63
CA ARG A 121 10.80 12.23 2.76
C ARG A 121 9.99 13.40 3.31
N THR A 122 9.47 14.25 2.43
CA THR A 122 8.65 15.41 2.83
C THR A 122 7.37 14.99 3.53
N ALA A 123 6.69 13.94 3.05
CA ALA A 123 5.47 13.41 3.68
C ALA A 123 5.71 12.78 5.06
N LEU A 124 6.92 12.27 5.33
CA LEU A 124 7.33 11.75 6.65
C LEU A 124 7.75 12.85 7.63
N SER A 125 7.84 14.10 7.18
CA SER A 125 8.19 15.23 8.05
C SER A 125 7.07 15.55 9.05
N LYS A 126 7.37 16.42 10.03
CA LYS A 126 6.40 16.91 11.01
C LYS A 126 5.31 17.81 10.40
N LYS A 127 5.54 18.36 9.20
CA LYS A 127 4.58 19.22 8.52
C LYS A 127 3.35 18.43 8.11
N LYS A 128 2.16 19.04 8.21
CA LYS A 128 0.92 18.36 7.83
C LYS A 128 0.76 18.35 6.32
N HIS A 129 0.52 17.16 5.77
CA HIS A 129 0.23 16.95 4.35
C HIS A 129 -1.09 16.18 4.20
N CYS A 130 -1.92 16.62 3.25
CA CYS A 130 -3.11 15.89 2.86
C CYS A 130 -2.71 14.86 1.79
N LEU A 131 -2.59 13.59 2.18
CA LEU A 131 -2.24 12.50 1.26
C LEU A 131 -3.50 11.82 0.73
N PRO A 132 -3.53 11.46 -0.57
CA PRO A 132 -4.62 10.68 -1.13
C PRO A 132 -4.56 9.26 -0.58
N MET A 133 -5.65 8.55 -0.76
CA MET A 133 -5.81 7.18 -0.29
C MET A 133 -6.17 6.31 -1.49
N ALA A 134 -5.35 5.29 -1.76
CA ALA A 134 -5.64 4.31 -2.80
C ALA A 134 -6.94 3.55 -2.46
N PRO A 135 -7.65 2.95 -3.42
CA PRO A 135 -8.79 2.06 -3.14
C PRO A 135 -8.39 0.90 -2.21
N GLY A 136 -9.37 0.32 -1.51
CA GLY A 136 -9.12 -0.81 -0.60
C GLY A 136 -9.18 -2.16 -1.31
N ASP A 137 -9.71 -2.20 -2.52
CA ASP A 137 -10.13 -3.40 -3.23
C ASP A 137 -8.97 -4.37 -3.53
N GLY A 138 -7.76 -3.84 -3.74
CA GLY A 138 -6.55 -4.65 -3.95
C GLY A 138 -5.74 -4.96 -2.69
N LEU A 139 -6.20 -4.55 -1.50
CA LEU A 139 -5.48 -4.75 -0.25
C LEU A 139 -6.06 -5.93 0.52
N TYR A 140 -5.23 -6.95 0.75
CA TYR A 140 -5.56 -8.08 1.63
C TYR A 140 -4.46 -8.32 2.65
N LEU A 141 -4.81 -8.94 3.78
CA LEU A 141 -3.85 -9.36 4.79
C LEU A 141 -3.28 -10.72 4.38
N ASP A 142 -1.98 -10.75 4.08
CA ASP A 142 -1.32 -11.96 3.58
C ASP A 142 -1.01 -12.96 4.70
N SER A 143 -0.33 -12.51 5.75
CA SER A 143 0.20 -13.35 6.82
C SER A 143 0.32 -12.57 8.12
N LEU A 144 0.25 -13.27 9.26
CA LEU A 144 0.57 -12.73 10.58
C LEU A 144 1.76 -13.49 11.17
N PHE A 145 2.67 -12.77 11.84
CA PHE A 145 3.89 -13.34 12.39
C PHE A 145 3.83 -13.36 13.92
N PHE A 146 4.00 -14.56 14.50
CA PHE A 146 3.92 -14.80 15.95
C PHE A 146 5.25 -15.23 16.55
N ASP A 147 6.37 -14.99 15.85
CA ASP A 147 7.72 -15.35 16.29
C ASP A 147 8.03 -14.88 17.72
N ALA A 148 7.69 -13.63 18.04
CA ALA A 148 7.93 -13.08 19.37
C ALA A 148 7.08 -13.78 20.44
N TYR A 149 5.82 -14.09 20.15
CA TYR A 149 4.94 -14.84 21.03
C TYR A 149 5.46 -16.27 21.24
N ASN A 150 5.76 -16.98 20.15
CA ASN A 150 6.27 -18.35 20.17
C ASN A 150 7.60 -18.45 20.93
N LYS A 151 8.52 -17.50 20.71
CA LYS A 151 9.80 -17.40 21.45
C LYS A 151 9.59 -17.14 22.94
N ASN A 152 8.62 -16.32 23.32
CA ASN A 152 8.33 -16.05 24.72
C ASN A 152 7.69 -17.26 25.41
N LEU A 153 6.79 -17.96 24.72
CA LEU A 153 6.17 -19.19 25.21
C LEU A 153 7.22 -20.29 25.46
N ALA A 154 8.16 -20.48 24.52
CA ALA A 154 9.23 -21.47 24.65
C ALA A 154 10.21 -21.19 25.82
N LYS A 155 10.29 -19.93 26.28
CA LYS A 155 11.12 -19.53 27.42
C LYS A 155 10.42 -19.71 28.78
N ASP A 156 9.11 -19.88 28.77
CA ASP A 156 8.32 -19.98 30.00
C ASP A 156 8.45 -21.39 30.61
N LYS A 157 9.28 -21.51 31.63
CA LYS A 157 9.56 -22.78 32.34
C LYS A 157 8.40 -23.23 33.25
N ASN A 158 7.36 -22.42 33.41
CA ASN A 158 6.29 -22.63 34.40
C ASN A 158 5.02 -23.27 33.82
N THR A 159 5.08 -23.82 32.60
CA THR A 159 3.94 -24.38 31.84
C THR A 159 3.37 -25.69 32.39
N ASN A 160 3.81 -26.14 33.57
CA ASN A 160 3.35 -27.39 34.18
C ASN A 160 2.21 -27.25 35.21
N LYS A 161 1.45 -26.16 35.27
CA LYS A 161 0.26 -26.10 36.15
C LYS A 161 -0.91 -25.30 35.56
N SER A 162 -2.05 -25.99 35.53
CA SER A 162 -3.45 -25.53 35.45
C SER A 162 -3.99 -24.94 34.14
N GLU A 163 -5.05 -25.60 33.65
CA GLU A 163 -6.16 -25.16 32.78
C GLU A 163 -5.92 -23.94 31.87
N GLY A 164 -5.67 -24.24 30.59
CA GLY A 164 -5.49 -23.25 29.52
C GLY A 164 -4.11 -23.33 28.87
N SER A 165 -3.72 -24.52 28.40
CA SER A 165 -2.39 -24.74 27.82
C SER A 165 -2.18 -23.81 26.61
N ARG A 166 -1.25 -22.85 26.73
CA ARG A 166 -0.88 -21.93 25.66
C ARG A 166 -0.14 -22.74 24.59
N VAL A 167 -0.62 -22.69 23.35
CA VAL A 167 -0.04 -23.44 22.22
C VAL A 167 0.82 -22.53 21.33
N LEU A 168 1.79 -23.14 20.65
CA LEU A 168 2.53 -22.49 19.56
C LEU A 168 1.58 -22.19 18.41
N LEU A 169 1.77 -21.02 17.80
CA LEU A 169 0.99 -20.58 16.66
C LEU A 169 1.86 -20.70 15.41
N LEU A 170 1.66 -21.78 14.67
CA LEU A 170 2.40 -22.14 13.45
C LEU A 170 1.39 -22.39 12.33
N TRP A 171 1.45 -21.58 11.28
CA TRP A 171 0.55 -21.67 10.11
C TRP A 171 1.29 -21.48 8.80
N ASP A 172 2.61 -21.41 8.87
CA ASP A 172 3.54 -21.30 7.76
C ASP A 172 4.15 -22.68 7.39
N GLN A 173 3.47 -23.78 7.76
CA GLN A 173 4.02 -25.14 7.64
C GLN A 173 3.00 -26.13 7.06
N GLY A 174 3.52 -27.12 6.33
CA GLY A 174 2.77 -28.30 5.90
C GLY A 174 1.63 -28.00 4.93
N ALA A 175 0.60 -28.85 4.96
CA ALA A 175 -0.56 -28.78 4.06
C ALA A 175 -1.34 -27.46 4.17
N LEU A 176 -1.39 -26.84 5.35
CA LEU A 176 -2.09 -25.57 5.56
C LEU A 176 -1.49 -24.42 4.73
N LEU A 177 -0.16 -24.40 4.56
CA LEU A 177 0.50 -23.38 3.73
C LEU A 177 0.04 -23.47 2.27
N GLU A 178 -0.08 -24.69 1.74
CA GLU A 178 -0.57 -24.92 0.38
C GLU A 178 -2.05 -24.54 0.25
N GLU A 179 -2.90 -24.85 1.25
CA GLU A 179 -4.30 -24.41 1.27
C GLU A 179 -4.43 -22.88 1.28
N ILE A 180 -3.61 -22.19 2.06
CA ILE A 180 -3.57 -20.72 2.12
C ILE A 180 -3.13 -20.15 0.77
N LYS A 181 -2.09 -20.72 0.15
CA LYS A 181 -1.61 -20.30 -1.17
C LYS A 181 -2.68 -20.47 -2.23
N ASP A 182 -3.31 -21.65 -2.28
CA ASP A 182 -4.41 -21.95 -3.19
C ASP A 182 -5.57 -20.98 -3.01
N PHE A 183 -5.92 -20.64 -1.77
CA PHE A 183 -6.97 -19.67 -1.49
C PHE A 183 -6.60 -18.25 -1.98
N LYS A 184 -5.35 -17.81 -1.76
CA LYS A 184 -4.86 -16.51 -2.25
C LYS A 184 -4.93 -16.42 -3.77
N GLU A 185 -4.43 -17.43 -4.47
CA GLU A 185 -4.38 -17.45 -5.94
C GLU A 185 -5.77 -17.63 -6.56
N LYS A 186 -6.55 -18.61 -6.08
CA LYS A 186 -7.82 -19.00 -6.72
C LYS A 186 -9.01 -18.15 -6.30
N GLN A 187 -9.00 -17.57 -5.09
CA GLN A 187 -10.14 -16.81 -4.57
C GLN A 187 -9.82 -15.32 -4.49
N ILE A 188 -8.75 -14.93 -3.79
CA ILE A 188 -8.45 -13.50 -3.54
C ILE A 188 -8.04 -12.80 -4.83
N ALA A 189 -7.03 -13.30 -5.55
CA ALA A 189 -6.55 -12.66 -6.78
C ALA A 189 -7.66 -12.57 -7.83
N ASN A 190 -8.40 -13.67 -8.04
CA ASN A 190 -9.53 -13.70 -8.96
C ASN A 190 -10.63 -12.69 -8.60
N HIS A 191 -10.95 -12.54 -7.31
CA HIS A 191 -11.91 -11.53 -6.86
C HIS A 191 -11.42 -10.11 -7.16
N ILE A 192 -10.15 -9.80 -6.88
CA ILE A 192 -9.56 -8.48 -7.14
C ILE A 192 -9.60 -8.16 -8.64
N ILE A 193 -9.18 -9.10 -9.49
CA ILE A 193 -9.16 -8.94 -10.96
C ILE A 193 -10.58 -8.73 -11.48
N ALA A 194 -11.54 -9.56 -11.05
CA ALA A 194 -12.93 -9.43 -11.43
C ALA A 194 -13.51 -8.07 -11.00
N LYS A 195 -13.18 -7.61 -9.79
CA LYS A 195 -13.67 -6.33 -9.27
C LYS A 195 -13.10 -5.14 -10.03
N GLU A 196 -11.81 -5.19 -10.38
CA GLU A 196 -11.17 -4.17 -11.20
C GLU A 196 -11.76 -4.14 -12.61
N LYS A 197 -12.06 -5.30 -13.19
CA LYS A 197 -12.73 -5.40 -14.50
C LYS A 197 -14.13 -4.79 -14.48
N GLU A 198 -14.94 -5.15 -13.49
CA GLU A 198 -16.33 -4.70 -13.35
C GLU A 198 -16.42 -3.20 -13.08
N SER A 199 -15.73 -2.73 -12.04
CA SER A 199 -16.00 -1.42 -11.43
C SER A 199 -14.85 -0.43 -11.56
N ARG A 200 -13.66 -0.89 -11.97
CA ARG A 200 -12.45 -0.08 -12.22
C ARG A 200 -12.11 0.91 -11.09
N PRO A 201 -12.12 0.50 -9.81
CA PRO A 201 -11.89 1.39 -8.69
C PRO A 201 -10.52 2.04 -8.76
N PHE A 202 -9.47 1.31 -9.16
CA PHE A 202 -8.13 1.88 -9.29
C PHE A 202 -8.06 2.94 -10.39
N LEU A 203 -8.62 2.65 -11.57
CA LEU A 203 -8.64 3.63 -12.67
C LEU A 203 -9.48 4.87 -12.34
N LYS A 204 -10.65 4.70 -11.71
CA LYS A 204 -11.49 5.82 -11.24
C LYS A 204 -10.72 6.70 -10.25
N TRP A 205 -9.99 6.08 -9.33
CA TRP A 205 -9.12 6.79 -8.40
C TRP A 205 -7.96 7.52 -9.10
N LEU A 206 -7.29 6.89 -10.07
CA LEU A 206 -6.24 7.55 -10.85
C LEU A 206 -6.75 8.78 -11.61
N ASN A 207 -7.96 8.69 -12.17
CA ASN A 207 -8.63 9.80 -12.84
C ASN A 207 -8.99 10.92 -11.85
N TYR A 208 -9.49 10.56 -10.67
CA TYR A 208 -9.72 11.53 -9.59
C TYR A 208 -8.45 12.29 -9.23
N LEU A 209 -7.31 11.60 -9.07
CA LEU A 209 -6.03 12.26 -8.79
C LEU A 209 -5.52 13.15 -9.92
N ARG A 210 -5.88 12.86 -11.17
CA ARG A 210 -5.53 13.71 -12.31
C ARG A 210 -6.28 15.04 -12.27
N VAL A 211 -7.56 15.00 -11.88
CA VAL A 211 -8.41 16.20 -11.76
C VAL A 211 -8.08 16.98 -10.47
N TYR A 212 -7.82 16.27 -9.38
CA TYR A 212 -7.53 16.83 -8.05
C TYR A 212 -6.13 16.40 -7.59
N PRO A 213 -5.06 16.98 -8.16
CA PRO A 213 -3.70 16.59 -7.83
C PRO A 213 -3.35 16.94 -6.39
N THR A 214 -2.71 16.00 -5.70
CA THR A 214 -2.15 16.28 -4.38
C THR A 214 -0.91 17.15 -4.54
N LYS A 215 -0.76 18.19 -3.73
CA LYS A 215 0.46 19.03 -3.72
C LYS A 215 1.20 18.87 -2.40
N ILE A 216 2.28 18.10 -2.40
CA ILE A 216 3.24 18.10 -1.29
C ILE A 216 4.23 19.22 -1.57
N LYS A 217 4.16 20.30 -0.77
CA LYS A 217 5.10 21.42 -0.89
C LYS A 217 6.42 21.01 -0.25
N GLU A 218 7.44 20.75 -1.07
CA GLU A 218 8.83 20.70 -0.64
C GLU A 218 9.26 22.14 -0.28
N GLU A 219 9.96 22.33 0.84
CA GLU A 219 10.57 23.62 1.14
C GLU A 219 11.92 23.68 0.43
N GLU A 220 12.15 24.77 -0.31
CA GLU A 220 13.51 25.11 -0.76
C GLU A 220 14.38 25.28 0.49
N GLU A 221 15.49 24.56 0.56
CA GLU A 221 16.52 24.81 1.57
C GLU A 221 16.88 26.30 1.51
N LYS A 222 16.50 27.06 2.53
CA LYS A 222 17.07 28.38 2.74
C LYS A 222 18.56 28.16 2.97
N LYS A 223 19.38 28.33 1.93
CA LYS A 223 20.83 28.50 2.06
C LYS A 223 21.04 29.56 3.15
N CYS A 224 21.63 29.16 4.26
CA CYS A 224 22.13 30.14 5.22
C CYS A 224 23.07 31.08 4.47
N PRO A 225 22.89 32.42 4.52
CA PRO A 225 23.93 33.32 4.08
C PRO A 225 25.11 33.11 5.03
N GLY A 226 26.18 32.52 4.50
CA GLY A 226 27.50 32.50 5.14
C GLY A 226 28.22 33.81 4.89
#